data_AF-A0A2E7PRP1-F1
#
_entry.id   AF-A0A2E7PRP1-F1
#
_cell.length_a   1.000
_cell.length_b   1.000
_cell.length_c   1.000
_cell.angle_alpha   90.00
_cell.angle_beta   90.00
_cell.angle_gamma   90.00
#
_symmetry.space_group_name_H-M   'P 1'
#
loop_
_entity.id
_entity.type
_entity.pdbx_description
1 polymer ?
#
loop_
_entity_poly.entity_id
_entity_poly.type
_entity_poly.pdbx_seq_one_letter_code
_entity_poly.pdbx_strand_id
1 'polypeptide(L)'
;MKRLLSIPLCLVALLALGQAQAAKRPNILFMMSDDHAAEGIGAYGSWLKDYVHTPAIDRLAAEGMRFTNVCCNNSICSPSRASIISGQYSHVTGALNLGCELKPNAPS
;
A
#
# COMPACT_ATOMS: atom_id res chain seq x y z
N MET A 1 -56.77 11.09 16.20
CA MET A 1 -56.19 9.73 16.29
C MET A 1 -55.01 9.46 15.34
N LYS A 2 -54.83 10.22 14.24
CA LYS A 2 -53.73 10.00 13.27
C LYS A 2 -52.31 10.41 13.75
N ARG A 3 -52.21 11.28 14.77
CA ARG A 3 -50.92 11.78 15.32
C ARG A 3 -50.19 10.81 16.26
N LEU A 4 -50.88 9.78 16.76
CA LEU A 4 -50.30 8.77 17.65
C LEU A 4 -49.55 7.66 16.90
N LEU A 5 -49.90 7.41 15.61
CA LEU A 5 -49.21 6.43 14.76
C LEU A 5 -47.90 6.93 14.13
N SER A 6 -47.70 8.25 14.05
CA SER A 6 -46.50 8.85 13.42
C SER A 6 -45.23 8.74 14.29
N ILE A 7 -45.38 8.69 15.62
CA ILE A 7 -44.27 8.59 16.57
C ILE A 7 -43.53 7.25 16.47
N PRO A 8 -44.19 6.07 16.49
CA PRO A 8 -43.49 4.79 16.35
C PRO A 8 -42.85 4.65 14.96
N LEU A 9 -43.44 5.22 13.91
CA LEU A 9 -42.87 5.20 12.56
C LEU A 9 -41.58 6.03 12.45
N CYS A 10 -41.54 7.22 13.06
CA CYS A 10 -40.32 8.02 13.16
C CYS A 10 -39.24 7.31 14.00
N LEU A 11 -39.62 6.63 15.08
CA LEU A 11 -38.66 5.93 15.95
C LEU A 11 -37.99 4.75 15.22
N VAL A 12 -38.76 3.99 14.43
CA VAL A 12 -38.23 2.88 13.59
C VAL A 12 -37.29 3.41 12.50
N ALA A 13 -37.61 4.54 11.88
CA ALA A 13 -36.73 5.18 10.89
C ALA A 13 -35.41 5.66 11.50
N LEU A 14 -35.43 6.21 12.71
CA LEU A 14 -34.21 6.60 13.43
C LEU A 14 -33.34 5.40 13.84
N LEU A 15 -33.95 4.27 14.21
CA LEU A 15 -33.24 3.03 14.53
C LEU A 15 -32.56 2.41 13.29
N ALA A 16 -33.18 2.53 12.11
CA ALA A 16 -32.60 2.06 10.86
C ALA A 16 -31.38 2.89 10.39
N LEU A 17 -31.35 4.18 10.71
CA LEU A 17 -30.22 5.09 10.43
C LEU A 17 -29.01 4.84 11.34
N GLY A 18 -29.20 4.23 12.51
CA GLY A 18 -28.14 3.95 13.48
C GLY A 18 -27.25 2.74 13.14
N GLN A 19 -27.63 1.93 12.14
CA GLN A 19 -26.88 0.74 11.72
C GLN A 19 -26.02 1.00 10.47
N ALA A 20 -25.20 2.05 10.51
CA ALA A 20 -24.08 2.14 9.59
C ALA A 20 -23.03 1.10 10.02
N GLN A 21 -23.05 -0.07 9.40
CA GLN A 21 -22.05 -1.10 9.65
C GLN A 21 -20.68 -0.54 9.29
N ALA A 22 -19.78 -0.46 10.29
CA ALA A 22 -18.41 -0.02 10.06
C ALA A 22 -17.80 -0.90 8.96
N ALA A 23 -17.30 -0.25 7.90
CA ALA A 23 -16.65 -0.98 6.81
C ALA A 23 -15.53 -1.84 7.37
N LYS A 24 -15.51 -3.12 7.00
CA LYS A 24 -14.48 -4.05 7.48
C LYS A 24 -13.11 -3.52 7.07
N ARG A 25 -12.20 -3.36 8.04
CA ARG A 25 -10.82 -2.95 7.76
C ARG A 25 -10.17 -3.98 6.81
N PRO A 26 -9.62 -3.56 5.66
CA PRO A 26 -8.97 -4.49 4.75
C PRO A 26 -7.65 -5.01 5.35
N ASN A 27 -7.25 -6.20 4.93
CA ASN A 27 -5.90 -6.69 5.15
C ASN A 27 -4.95 -6.06 4.13
N ILE A 28 -3.74 -5.71 4.54
CA ILE A 28 -2.71 -5.15 3.66
C ILE A 28 -1.59 -6.18 3.54
N LEU A 29 -1.32 -6.66 2.33
CA LEU A 29 -0.17 -7.51 2.02
C LEU A 29 0.88 -6.66 1.30
N PHE A 30 2.01 -6.43 1.97
CA PHE A 30 3.16 -5.75 1.38
C PHE A 30 4.20 -6.79 0.92
N MET A 31 4.49 -6.83 -0.39
CA MET A 31 5.48 -7.72 -0.98
C MET A 31 6.63 -6.90 -1.57
N MET A 32 7.86 -7.25 -1.23
CA MET A 32 9.07 -6.60 -1.72
C MET A 32 10.10 -7.67 -2.09
N SER A 33 10.65 -7.57 -3.29
CA SER A 33 11.80 -8.37 -3.75
C SER A 33 13.07 -7.53 -3.72
N ASP A 34 14.21 -8.15 -3.39
CA ASP A 34 15.52 -7.49 -3.37
C ASP A 34 16.17 -7.54 -4.76
N ASP A 35 16.91 -6.49 -5.13
CA ASP A 35 17.63 -6.34 -6.42
C ASP A 35 16.81 -6.72 -7.69
N HIS A 36 15.51 -6.44 -7.66
CA HIS A 36 14.61 -6.79 -8.77
C HIS A 36 14.43 -5.61 -9.72
N ALA A 37 15.09 -5.67 -10.88
CA ALA A 37 14.96 -4.67 -11.94
C ALA A 37 13.55 -4.68 -12.56
N ALA A 38 13.05 -3.50 -12.93
CA ALA A 38 11.74 -3.37 -13.58
C ALA A 38 11.70 -4.11 -14.93
N GLU A 39 12.83 -4.18 -15.61
CA GLU A 39 13.00 -4.93 -16.86
C GLU A 39 12.77 -6.43 -16.68
N GLY A 40 12.99 -6.95 -15.47
CA GLY A 40 12.75 -8.34 -15.08
C GLY A 40 11.28 -8.68 -14.79
N ILE A 41 10.34 -7.75 -15.01
CA ILE A 41 8.90 -7.96 -14.81
C ILE A 41 8.17 -7.80 -16.14
N GLY A 42 7.41 -8.82 -16.54
CA GLY A 42 6.71 -8.90 -17.83
C GLY A 42 5.75 -7.73 -18.06
N ALA A 43 5.00 -7.34 -17.03
CA ALA A 43 4.06 -6.21 -17.07
C ALA A 43 4.67 -4.85 -17.46
N TYR A 44 6.00 -4.68 -17.37
CA TYR A 44 6.67 -3.45 -17.80
C TYR A 44 7.07 -3.45 -19.27
N GLY A 45 6.98 -4.59 -19.96
CA GLY A 45 7.16 -4.67 -21.42
C GLY A 45 8.54 -4.21 -21.89
N SER A 46 9.58 -4.53 -21.13
CA SER A 46 10.96 -4.10 -21.38
C SER A 46 11.62 -4.82 -22.56
N TRP A 47 12.90 -4.54 -22.80
CA TRP A 47 13.73 -5.28 -23.76
C TRP A 47 13.90 -6.77 -23.42
N LEU A 48 13.56 -7.19 -22.20
CA LEU A 48 13.58 -8.59 -21.74
C LEU A 48 12.22 -9.30 -21.87
N LYS A 49 11.19 -8.65 -22.42
CA LYS A 49 9.80 -9.18 -22.46
C LYS A 49 9.66 -10.59 -23.02
N ASP A 50 10.54 -11.00 -23.94
CA ASP A 50 10.49 -12.33 -24.58
C ASP A 50 11.12 -13.43 -23.73
N TYR A 51 11.83 -13.07 -22.64
CA TYR A 51 12.54 -13.97 -21.73
C TYR A 51 11.97 -13.97 -20.30
N VAL A 52 11.19 -12.94 -19.96
CA VAL A 52 10.62 -12.76 -18.62
C VAL A 52 9.21 -13.33 -18.57
N HIS A 53 8.98 -14.28 -17.68
CA HIS A 53 7.68 -14.91 -17.47
C HIS A 53 7.22 -14.70 -16.02
N THR A 54 6.35 -13.72 -15.79
CA THR A 54 5.85 -13.34 -14.44
C THR A 54 4.33 -13.34 -14.35
N PRO A 55 3.62 -14.43 -14.71
CA PRO A 55 2.16 -14.42 -14.90
C PRO A 55 1.37 -13.99 -13.67
N ALA A 56 1.86 -14.29 -12.45
CA ALA A 56 1.23 -13.85 -11.22
C ALA A 56 1.32 -12.33 -10.99
N ILE A 57 2.49 -11.73 -11.26
CA ILE A 57 2.72 -10.28 -11.15
C ILE A 57 1.98 -9.56 -12.27
N ASP A 58 1.99 -10.12 -13.48
CA ASP A 58 1.31 -9.56 -14.65
C ASP A 58 -0.21 -9.51 -14.43
N ARG A 59 -0.79 -10.55 -13.82
CA ARG A 59 -2.19 -10.55 -13.39
C ARG A 59 -2.47 -9.44 -12.37
N LEU A 60 -1.64 -9.29 -11.35
CA LEU A 60 -1.80 -8.22 -10.34
C LEU A 60 -1.73 -6.82 -10.98
N ALA A 61 -0.85 -6.63 -11.97
CA ALA A 61 -0.75 -5.37 -12.70
C ALA A 61 -1.98 -5.10 -13.59
N ALA A 62 -2.58 -6.14 -14.18
CA ALA A 62 -3.75 -6.02 -15.05
C ALA A 62 -5.07 -5.83 -14.27
N GLU A 63 -5.21 -6.45 -13.10
CA GLU A 63 -6.37 -6.33 -12.21
C GLU A 63 -6.31 -5.11 -11.30
N GLY A 64 -5.13 -4.48 -11.18
CA GLY A 64 -4.85 -3.42 -10.23
C GLY A 64 -4.29 -2.15 -10.88
N MET A 65 -3.37 -1.51 -10.16
CA MET A 65 -2.68 -0.30 -10.59
C MET A 65 -1.18 -0.58 -10.71
N ARG A 66 -0.59 -0.16 -11.83
CA ARG A 66 0.86 -0.23 -12.08
C ARG A 66 1.41 1.18 -12.22
N PHE A 67 2.47 1.47 -11.47
CA PHE A 67 3.20 2.73 -11.59
C PHE A 67 4.36 2.57 -12.57
N THR A 68 4.53 3.52 -13.50
CA THR A 68 5.61 3.48 -14.52
C THR A 68 6.76 4.43 -14.23
N ASN A 69 6.66 5.22 -13.16
CA ASN A 69 7.67 6.16 -12.73
C ASN A 69 7.79 6.12 -11.21
N VAL A 70 8.58 5.17 -10.70
CA VAL A 70 8.86 4.98 -9.27
C VAL A 70 10.37 4.82 -9.13
N CYS A 71 10.95 5.58 -8.21
CA CYS A 71 12.38 5.50 -7.90
C CYS A 71 12.57 5.22 -6.42
N CYS A 72 13.61 4.47 -6.09
CA CYS A 72 14.05 4.35 -4.71
C CYS A 72 14.66 5.67 -4.24
N ASN A 73 14.40 6.05 -2.98
CA ASN A 73 15.04 7.22 -2.37
C ASN A 73 16.54 6.99 -2.12
N ASN A 74 16.96 5.73 -1.99
CA ASN A 74 18.34 5.32 -1.83
C ASN A 74 18.54 3.96 -2.51
N SER A 75 19.57 3.81 -3.33
CA SER A 75 19.86 2.62 -4.14
C SER A 75 20.77 1.61 -3.41
N ILE A 76 20.73 1.56 -2.08
CA ILE A 76 21.41 0.59 -1.23
C ILE A 76 20.36 -0.10 -0.35
N CYS A 77 20.55 -1.40 -0.09
CA CYS A 77 19.50 -2.26 0.45
C CYS A 77 18.98 -1.83 1.84
N SER A 78 19.83 -1.67 2.87
CA SER A 78 19.44 -1.20 4.21
C SER A 78 18.78 0.19 4.20
N PRO A 79 19.35 1.24 3.57
CA PRO A 79 18.73 2.57 3.58
C PRO A 79 17.49 2.69 2.68
N SER A 80 17.37 1.89 1.62
CA SER A 80 16.12 1.78 0.84
C SER A 80 14.98 1.27 1.70
N ARG A 81 15.22 0.15 2.42
CA ARG A 81 14.25 -0.44 3.36
C ARG A 81 13.88 0.51 4.49
N ALA A 82 14.87 1.18 5.08
CA ALA A 82 14.64 2.19 6.10
C ALA A 82 13.72 3.31 5.59
N SER A 83 13.90 3.75 4.35
CA SER A 83 13.07 4.79 3.75
C SER A 83 11.62 4.32 3.51
N ILE A 84 11.44 3.07 3.09
CA ILE A 84 10.11 2.46 2.88
C ILE A 84 9.35 2.31 4.20
N ILE A 85 10.01 1.79 5.24
CA ILE A 85 9.37 1.51 6.54
C ILE A 85 8.99 2.80 7.26
N SER A 86 9.92 3.77 7.31
CA SER A 86 9.70 5.04 8.01
C SER A 86 8.86 6.06 7.22
N GLY A 87 8.76 5.89 5.90
CA GLY A 87 8.23 6.92 5.00
C GLY A 87 9.09 8.19 4.94
N GLN A 88 10.36 8.12 5.32
CA GLN A 88 11.28 9.27 5.40
C GLN A 88 12.54 9.07 4.55
N TYR A 89 13.20 10.17 4.18
CA TYR A 89 14.48 10.11 3.47
C TYR A 89 15.64 9.69 4.38
N SER A 90 16.68 9.10 3.79
CA SER A 90 17.92 8.69 4.48
C SER A 90 18.56 9.74 5.39
N HIS A 91 18.51 11.04 5.01
CA HIS A 91 19.07 12.12 5.84
C HIS A 91 18.27 12.34 7.13
N VAL A 92 16.97 12.07 7.11
CA VAL A 92 16.08 12.12 8.28
C VAL A 92 16.33 10.89 9.14
N THR A 93 16.23 9.69 8.56
CA THR A 93 16.35 8.42 9.29
C THR A 93 17.74 8.15 9.86
N GLY A 94 18.79 8.70 9.24
CA GLY A 94 20.19 8.38 9.55
C GLY A 94 20.70 7.10 8.86
N ALA A 95 19.83 6.39 8.13
CA ALA A 95 20.21 5.20 7.37
C ALA A 95 20.93 5.61 6.07
N LEU A 96 22.27 5.61 6.08
CA LEU A 96 23.10 6.10 4.98
C LEU A 96 23.90 5.01 4.24
N ASN A 97 24.10 3.83 4.83
CA ASN A 97 24.93 2.76 4.29
C ASN A 97 24.40 1.37 4.73
N LEU A 98 25.11 0.29 4.38
CA LEU A 98 24.67 -1.08 4.67
C LEU A 98 24.55 -1.42 6.16
N GLY A 99 25.50 -0.96 6.97
CA GLY A 99 25.57 -1.22 8.42
C GLY A 99 24.84 -0.17 9.25
N CYS A 100 23.82 0.48 8.69
CA CYS A 100 23.19 1.61 9.34
C CYS A 100 22.18 1.19 10.41
N GLU A 101 22.12 2.00 11.47
CA GLU A 101 21.04 2.00 12.44
C GLU A 101 20.12 3.20 12.19
N LEU A 102 18.84 3.03 12.50
CA LEU A 102 17.92 4.17 12.53
C LEU A 102 18.32 5.08 13.71
N LYS A 103 18.21 6.40 13.53
CA LYS A 103 18.30 7.33 14.65
C LYS A 103 17.27 6.93 15.72
N PRO A 104 17.57 7.12 17.01
CA PRO A 104 16.65 6.74 18.10
C PRO A 104 15.25 7.34 17.98
N ASN A 105 15.13 8.53 17.37
CA ASN A 105 13.87 9.24 17.17
C ASN A 105 13.40 9.21 15.71
N ALA A 106 13.95 8.33 14.88
CA ALA A 106 13.46 8.16 13.52
C ALA A 106 12.02 7.61 13.58
N PRO A 107 11.10 8.11 12.74
CA PRO A 107 9.76 7.53 12.64
C PRO A 107 9.85 6.05 12.27
N SER A 108 9.12 5.20 12.98
CA SER A 108 8.98 3.76 12.71
C SER A 108 7.52 3.36 12.63
#